data_AF-A0A1X0F2A8-F1
#
_entry.id   AF-A0A1X0F2A8-F1
#
_cell.length_a   1.000
_cell.length_b   1.000
_cell.length_c   1.000
_cell.angle_alpha   90.00
_cell.angle_beta   90.00
_cell.angle_gamma   90.00
#
_symmetry.space_group_name_H-M   'P 1'
#
loop_
_entity.id
_entity.type
_entity.pdbx_description
1 polymer ?
#
loop_
_entity_poly.entity_id
_entity_poly.type
_entity_poly.pdbx_seq_one_letter_code
_entity_poly.pdbx_strand_id
1 'polypeptide(L)'
;VRQGSLAAYEHQDVPFEVLVERLHPSRSLAHHPLVQVVLAWQNLPWQHDGPAAGLELGDVQVTPLPLDTRVARMDLVFSLAERWTEDGRPAGIGGAVEFRADVFDAASIETLIERFHRVLTAMTDEPAQRLSSIDLLAEAEREWLDAAGNRAITTAPPMALVSIPALFAAQVACAPGAVAITSGERSFTYRELYESTNRLAHLLTERGAGPGQRVAVVIPRS
;
A
#
# COMPACT_ATOMS: atom_id res chain seq x y z
N VAL A 1 -7.04 -2.97 -22.66
CA VAL A 1 -5.94 -1.98 -22.81
C VAL A 1 -5.60 -1.75 -24.28
N ARG A 2 -4.97 -2.71 -25.00
CA ARG A 2 -4.56 -2.55 -26.41
C ARG A 2 -5.63 -1.92 -27.32
N GLN A 3 -6.86 -2.45 -27.32
CA GLN A 3 -7.95 -1.93 -28.15
C GLN A 3 -8.30 -0.47 -27.82
N GLY A 4 -8.37 -0.13 -26.52
CA GLY A 4 -8.65 1.25 -26.08
C GLY A 4 -7.51 2.21 -26.42
N SER A 5 -6.26 1.78 -26.27
CA SER A 5 -5.08 2.57 -26.66
C SER A 5 -5.02 2.82 -28.17
N LEU A 6 -5.32 1.80 -28.99
CA LEU A 6 -5.36 1.94 -30.44
C LEU A 6 -6.47 2.92 -30.90
N ALA A 7 -7.67 2.81 -30.31
CA ALA A 7 -8.74 3.77 -30.57
C ALA A 7 -8.37 5.20 -30.15
N ALA A 8 -7.58 5.37 -29.08
CA ALA A 8 -7.08 6.68 -28.69
C ALA A 8 -6.07 7.27 -29.71
N TYR A 9 -5.21 6.42 -30.30
CA TYR A 9 -4.27 6.87 -31.35
C TYR A 9 -4.96 7.35 -32.63
N GLU A 10 -6.17 6.89 -32.91
CA GLU A 10 -6.99 7.39 -34.04
C GLU A 10 -7.39 8.86 -33.88
N HIS A 11 -7.29 9.41 -32.66
CA HIS A 11 -7.65 10.79 -32.32
C HIS A 11 -6.49 11.58 -31.70
N GLN A 12 -5.24 11.18 -31.98
CA GLN A 12 -4.03 11.80 -31.43
C GLN A 12 -3.81 13.26 -31.88
N ASP A 13 -4.54 13.69 -32.91
CA ASP A 13 -4.50 15.04 -33.47
C ASP A 13 -5.29 16.06 -32.64
N VAL A 14 -6.16 15.60 -31.73
CA VAL A 14 -6.91 16.48 -30.83
C VAL A 14 -5.96 17.05 -29.78
N PRO A 15 -5.77 18.39 -29.71
CA PRO A 15 -4.92 19.01 -28.70
C PRO A 15 -5.45 18.73 -27.29
N PHE A 16 -4.54 18.48 -26.35
CA PHE A 16 -4.89 18.13 -24.98
C PHE A 16 -5.70 19.23 -24.28
N GLU A 17 -5.41 20.49 -24.60
CA GLU A 17 -6.10 21.66 -24.07
C GLU A 17 -7.60 21.63 -24.40
N VAL A 18 -7.95 21.18 -25.61
CA VAL A 18 -9.35 21.04 -26.05
C VAL A 18 -10.08 19.98 -25.22
N LEU A 19 -9.40 18.90 -24.82
CA LEU A 19 -9.97 17.88 -23.94
C LEU A 19 -10.23 18.43 -22.53
N VAL A 20 -9.28 19.19 -21.97
CA VAL A 20 -9.44 19.83 -20.66
C VAL A 20 -10.60 20.83 -20.69
N GLU A 21 -10.72 21.63 -21.73
CA GLU A 21 -11.86 22.54 -21.92
C GLU A 21 -13.18 21.78 -22.00
N ARG A 22 -13.23 20.68 -22.76
CA ARG A 22 -14.48 19.93 -22.95
C ARG A 22 -14.94 19.18 -21.69
N LEU A 23 -13.99 18.61 -20.95
CA LEU A 23 -14.27 17.76 -19.78
C LEU A 23 -14.50 18.56 -18.49
N HIS A 24 -14.14 19.85 -18.47
CA HIS A 24 -14.26 20.74 -17.31
C HIS A 24 -13.84 20.10 -15.98
N PRO A 25 -12.63 19.50 -15.88
CA PRO A 25 -12.16 18.91 -14.64
C PRO A 25 -11.96 19.99 -13.56
N SER A 26 -12.04 19.59 -12.29
CA SER A 26 -11.73 20.46 -11.16
C SER A 26 -10.28 20.96 -11.27
N ARG A 27 -10.12 22.28 -11.44
CA ARG A 27 -8.80 22.90 -11.59
C ARG A 27 -8.07 22.95 -10.25
N SER A 28 -6.80 22.57 -10.29
CA SER A 28 -5.89 22.63 -9.15
C SER A 28 -4.57 23.24 -9.61
N LEU A 29 -3.95 24.04 -8.76
CA LEU A 29 -2.56 24.50 -8.96
C LEU A 29 -1.55 23.46 -8.47
N ALA A 30 -2.01 22.46 -7.72
CA ALA A 30 -1.15 21.46 -7.09
C ALA A 30 -0.90 20.22 -7.95
N HIS A 31 -1.66 20.00 -9.02
CA HIS A 31 -1.51 18.85 -9.91
C HIS A 31 -2.14 19.11 -11.27
N HIS A 32 -1.70 18.36 -12.27
CA HIS A 32 -2.22 18.44 -13.62
C HIS A 32 -3.67 17.88 -13.68
N PRO A 33 -4.59 18.46 -14.48
CA PRO A 33 -6.04 18.29 -14.31
C PRO A 33 -6.62 16.93 -14.74
N LEU A 34 -5.93 16.14 -15.56
CA LEU A 34 -6.44 14.85 -16.05
C LEU A 34 -5.50 13.66 -15.86
N VAL A 35 -4.18 13.90 -15.96
CA VAL A 35 -3.16 12.86 -15.84
C VAL A 35 -2.01 13.37 -15.01
N GLN A 36 -1.55 12.56 -14.06
CA GLN A 36 -0.41 12.88 -13.18
C GLN A 36 0.78 11.96 -13.42
N VAL A 37 0.55 10.82 -14.09
CA VAL A 37 1.57 9.85 -14.48
C VAL A 37 1.58 9.71 -16.00
N VAL A 38 2.76 9.83 -16.59
CA VAL A 38 2.97 9.65 -18.03
C VAL A 38 3.95 8.50 -18.25
N LEU A 39 3.64 7.64 -19.21
CA LEU A 39 4.57 6.64 -19.74
C LEU A 39 4.80 6.96 -21.22
N ALA A 40 6.02 7.36 -21.54
CA ALA A 40 6.47 7.67 -22.89
C ALA A 40 7.42 6.57 -23.36
N TRP A 41 7.16 6.06 -24.57
CA TRP A 41 8.06 5.15 -25.27
C TRP A 41 8.66 5.87 -26.47
N GLN A 42 9.98 6.10 -26.45
CA GLN A 42 10.68 6.91 -27.45
C GLN A 42 11.93 6.18 -27.91
N ASN A 43 11.92 5.68 -29.14
CA ASN A 43 13.08 5.03 -29.75
C ASN A 43 13.83 6.05 -30.62
N LEU A 44 14.39 7.10 -30.00
CA LEU A 44 15.18 8.10 -30.74
C LEU A 44 16.66 7.68 -30.82
N PRO A 45 17.31 7.76 -31.99
CA PRO A 45 18.70 7.30 -32.20
C PRO A 45 19.76 7.96 -31.29
N TRP A 46 19.45 9.09 -30.67
CA TRP A 46 20.38 9.89 -29.86
C TRP A 46 20.11 9.83 -28.36
N GLN A 47 19.17 9.00 -27.90
CA GLN A 47 18.81 8.85 -26.47
C GLN A 47 19.62 7.77 -25.74
N HIS A 48 20.53 7.08 -26.42
CA HIS A 48 21.37 6.04 -25.82
C HIS A 48 22.62 6.63 -25.16
N ASP A 49 23.08 6.00 -24.07
CA ASP A 49 24.38 6.27 -23.42
C ASP A 49 25.53 5.92 -24.39
N GLY A 50 25.79 6.78 -25.37
CA GLY A 50 26.78 6.61 -26.43
C GLY A 50 26.87 7.86 -27.31
N PRO A 51 27.81 7.92 -28.27
CA PRO A 51 27.74 8.92 -29.34
C PRO A 51 26.35 8.82 -29.99
N ALA A 52 25.77 9.93 -30.43
CA ALA A 52 24.44 9.95 -31.05
C ALA A 52 24.44 9.12 -32.35
N ALA A 53 24.36 7.80 -32.21
CA ALA A 53 24.50 6.80 -33.25
C ALA A 53 23.27 6.89 -34.14
N GLY A 54 23.30 7.82 -35.09
CA GLY A 54 22.19 8.15 -35.97
C GLY A 54 22.11 9.63 -36.35
N LEU A 55 22.82 10.52 -35.65
CA LEU A 55 23.03 11.91 -36.09
C LEU A 55 24.36 12.01 -36.84
N GLU A 56 24.40 11.49 -38.07
CA GLU A 56 25.54 11.68 -38.96
C GLU A 56 25.51 13.11 -39.54
N LEU A 57 26.20 14.02 -38.86
CA LEU A 57 26.48 15.38 -39.36
C LEU A 57 27.84 15.39 -40.09
N GLY A 58 28.03 14.45 -41.02
CA GLY A 58 29.31 14.24 -41.72
C GLY A 58 30.44 13.94 -40.73
N ASP A 59 31.48 14.78 -40.70
CA ASP A 59 32.67 14.59 -39.86
C ASP A 59 32.47 15.08 -38.40
N VAL A 60 31.26 15.50 -38.03
CA VAL A 60 30.97 16.05 -36.68
C VAL A 60 30.47 14.95 -35.75
N GLN A 61 31.20 14.76 -34.65
CA GLN A 61 30.78 13.92 -33.53
C GLN A 61 29.84 14.71 -32.61
N VAL A 62 28.64 14.15 -32.36
CA VAL A 62 27.65 14.74 -31.46
C VAL A 62 27.51 13.87 -30.22
N THR A 63 27.75 14.47 -29.06
CA THR A 63 27.49 13.86 -27.75
C THR A 63 26.32 14.59 -27.09
N PRO A 64 25.24 13.89 -26.73
CA PRO A 64 24.14 14.49 -25.97
C PRO A 64 24.65 15.03 -24.63
N LEU A 65 24.35 16.30 -24.32
CA LEU A 65 24.57 16.86 -23.00
C LEU A 65 23.23 16.83 -22.24
N PRO A 66 23.07 15.97 -21.22
CA PRO A 66 21.85 15.93 -20.44
C PRO A 66 21.65 17.26 -19.69
N LEU A 67 20.47 17.85 -19.84
CA LEU A 67 20.07 19.05 -19.13
C LEU A 67 19.21 18.66 -17.92
N ASP A 68 19.73 18.90 -16.72
CA ASP A 68 18.92 18.87 -15.51
C ASP A 68 18.10 20.16 -15.44
N THR A 69 16.88 20.11 -15.99
CA THR A 69 16.00 21.28 -16.02
C THR A 69 15.36 21.56 -14.66
N ARG A 70 15.43 20.63 -13.69
CA ARG A 70 14.81 20.72 -12.35
C ARG A 70 13.33 21.12 -12.33
N VAL A 71 12.62 20.89 -13.43
CA VAL A 71 11.19 21.20 -13.55
C VAL A 71 10.46 19.91 -13.86
N ALA A 72 9.78 19.36 -12.85
CA ALA A 72 8.86 18.25 -13.04
C ALA A 72 7.49 18.79 -13.43
N ARG A 73 7.08 18.58 -14.68
CA ARG A 73 5.78 19.08 -15.20
C ARG A 73 4.58 18.23 -14.78
N MET A 74 4.83 16.98 -14.46
CA MET A 74 3.87 15.99 -13.96
C MET A 74 4.40 15.40 -12.66
N ASP A 75 3.55 14.71 -11.90
CA ASP A 75 4.00 14.08 -10.66
C ASP A 75 5.02 12.97 -10.93
N LEU A 76 4.84 12.22 -12.03
CA LEU A 76 5.74 11.15 -12.45
C LEU A 76 5.74 10.97 -13.99
N VAL A 77 6.92 10.88 -14.60
CA VAL A 77 7.08 10.62 -16.04
C VAL A 77 8.12 9.51 -16.23
N PHE A 78 7.68 8.38 -16.78
CA PHE A 78 8.57 7.33 -17.27
C PHE A 78 8.89 7.61 -18.74
N SER A 79 10.16 7.77 -19.08
CA SER A 79 10.64 7.83 -20.46
C SER A 79 11.46 6.59 -20.72
N LEU A 80 10.95 5.68 -21.56
CA LEU A 80 11.54 4.38 -21.84
C LEU A 80 11.89 4.24 -23.32
N ALA A 81 12.96 3.51 -23.60
CA ALA A 81 13.47 3.26 -24.94
C ALA A 81 14.10 1.86 -25.03
N GLU A 82 14.06 1.26 -26.21
CA GLU A 82 14.82 0.05 -26.51
C GLU A 82 16.31 0.39 -26.59
N ARG A 83 17.13 -0.41 -25.92
CA ARG A 83 18.58 -0.32 -26.00
C ARG A 83 19.09 -1.35 -26.99
N TRP A 84 20.11 -0.95 -27.75
CA TRP A 84 20.79 -1.81 -28.71
C TRP A 84 22.29 -1.77 -28.43
N THR A 85 22.98 -2.90 -28.62
CA THR A 85 24.44 -2.94 -28.59
C THR A 85 25.02 -2.31 -29.86
N GLU A 86 26.32 -1.98 -29.86
CA GLU A 86 27.02 -1.51 -31.08
C GLU A 86 26.86 -2.48 -32.27
N ASP A 87 26.83 -3.79 -32.01
CA ASP A 87 26.60 -4.83 -33.02
C ASP A 87 25.13 -4.96 -33.49
N GLY A 88 24.23 -4.06 -33.07
CA GLY A 88 22.81 -4.06 -33.44
C GLY A 88 21.96 -5.15 -32.77
N ARG A 89 22.41 -5.74 -31.64
CA ARG A 89 21.62 -6.72 -30.88
C ARG A 89 20.76 -6.03 -29.81
N PRO A 90 19.59 -6.57 -29.46
CA PRO A 90 18.80 -6.04 -28.35
C PRO A 90 19.59 -6.10 -27.03
N ALA A 91 19.68 -4.96 -26.35
CA ALA A 91 20.34 -4.80 -25.05
C ALA A 91 19.35 -4.51 -23.91
N GLY A 92 18.06 -4.76 -24.14
CA GLY A 92 16.98 -4.57 -23.17
C GLY A 92 16.30 -3.21 -23.31
N ILE A 93 15.66 -2.76 -22.24
CA ILE A 93 14.91 -1.49 -22.17
C ILE A 93 15.60 -0.62 -21.12
N GLY A 94 15.79 0.65 -21.41
CA GLY A 94 16.32 1.63 -20.47
C GLY A 94 15.62 2.97 -20.59
N GLY A 95 15.99 3.92 -19.74
CA GLY A 95 15.37 5.23 -19.74
C GLY A 95 15.53 5.97 -18.43
N ALA A 96 14.68 6.97 -18.23
CA ALA A 96 14.72 7.84 -17.07
C ALA A 96 13.32 8.03 -16.46
N VAL A 97 13.31 8.29 -15.15
CA VAL A 97 12.10 8.63 -14.41
C VAL A 97 12.26 10.06 -13.87
N GLU A 98 11.41 10.96 -14.33
CA GLU A 98 11.30 12.32 -13.81
C GLU A 98 10.14 12.38 -12.82
N PHE A 99 10.36 12.99 -11.67
CA PHE A 99 9.35 13.04 -10.62
C PHE A 99 9.40 14.36 -9.85
N ARG A 100 8.26 14.68 -9.24
CA ARG A 100 8.12 15.82 -8.35
C ARG A 100 8.70 15.53 -6.97
N ALA A 101 9.78 16.24 -6.62
CA ALA A 101 10.49 16.05 -5.35
C ALA A 101 9.71 16.51 -4.10
N ASP A 102 8.62 17.27 -4.27
CA ASP A 102 7.70 17.63 -3.19
C ASP A 102 6.67 16.53 -2.88
N VAL A 103 6.56 15.53 -3.77
CA VAL A 103 5.66 14.37 -3.62
C VAL A 103 6.43 13.08 -3.37
N PHE A 104 7.55 12.90 -4.07
CA PHE A 104 8.36 11.68 -4.02
C PHE A 104 9.81 12.01 -3.67
N ASP A 105 10.43 11.14 -2.86
CA ASP A 105 11.88 11.09 -2.73
C ASP A 105 12.48 10.03 -3.67
N ALA A 106 13.80 10.08 -3.86
CA ALA A 106 14.51 9.17 -4.75
C ALA A 106 14.34 7.70 -4.32
N ALA A 107 14.39 7.40 -3.02
CA ALA A 107 14.24 6.04 -2.51
C ALA A 107 12.86 5.44 -2.81
N SER A 108 11.81 6.26 -2.75
CA SER A 108 10.44 5.87 -3.11
C SER A 108 10.32 5.55 -4.59
N ILE A 109 10.99 6.32 -5.45
CA ILE A 109 11.01 6.09 -6.90
C ILE A 109 11.84 4.87 -7.26
N GLU A 110 12.99 4.65 -6.62
CA GLU A 110 13.78 3.42 -6.77
C GLU A 110 12.94 2.19 -6.41
N THR A 111 12.25 2.23 -5.27
CA THR A 111 11.31 1.16 -4.87
C THR A 111 10.20 0.95 -5.90
N LEU A 112 9.65 2.04 -6.45
CA LEU A 112 8.62 1.96 -7.49
C LEU A 112 9.15 1.30 -8.78
N ILE A 113 10.37 1.64 -9.19
CA ILE A 113 11.04 1.05 -10.35
C ILE A 113 11.28 -0.45 -10.13
N GLU A 114 11.76 -0.85 -8.95
CA GLU A 114 11.97 -2.26 -8.62
C GLU A 114 10.66 -3.07 -8.64
N ARG A 115 9.58 -2.49 -8.10
CA ARG A 115 8.25 -3.11 -8.13
C ARG A 115 7.71 -3.20 -9.56
N PHE A 116 7.89 -2.15 -10.37
CA PHE A 116 7.50 -2.17 -11.78
C PHE A 116 8.25 -3.25 -12.55
N HIS A 117 9.57 -3.38 -12.33
CA HIS A 117 10.37 -4.45 -12.90
C HIS A 117 9.85 -5.84 -12.50
N ARG A 118 9.54 -6.06 -11.22
CA ARG A 118 8.98 -7.34 -10.74
C ARG A 118 7.66 -7.71 -11.42
N VAL A 119 6.78 -6.72 -11.62
CA VAL A 119 5.52 -6.94 -12.36
C VAL A 119 5.80 -7.36 -13.79
N LEU A 120 6.70 -6.65 -14.48
CA LEU A 120 7.05 -6.99 -15.86
C LEU A 120 7.66 -8.39 -15.96
N THR A 121 8.57 -8.75 -15.05
CA THR A 121 9.16 -10.10 -15.00
C THR A 121 8.09 -11.18 -14.79
N ALA A 122 7.20 -11.01 -13.81
CA ALA A 122 6.13 -11.97 -13.55
C ALA A 122 5.19 -12.13 -14.76
N MET A 123 4.83 -11.01 -15.41
CA MET A 123 4.01 -11.03 -16.62
C MET A 123 4.69 -11.73 -17.80
N THR A 124 6.02 -11.66 -17.92
CA THR A 124 6.76 -12.34 -18.99
C THR A 124 7.01 -13.81 -18.69
N ASP A 125 7.21 -14.17 -17.43
CA ASP A 125 7.49 -15.56 -17.02
C ASP A 125 6.22 -16.42 -17.12
N GLU A 126 5.07 -15.89 -16.71
CA GLU A 126 3.77 -16.60 -16.81
C GLU A 126 2.67 -15.71 -17.42
N PRO A 127 2.62 -15.56 -18.76
CA PRO A 127 1.70 -14.62 -19.43
C PRO A 127 0.21 -14.90 -19.23
N ALA A 128 -0.15 -16.14 -18.83
CA ALA A 128 -1.52 -16.54 -18.54
C ALA A 128 -1.93 -16.30 -17.07
N GLN A 129 -0.98 -15.94 -16.20
CA GLN A 129 -1.25 -15.65 -14.81
C GLN A 129 -2.21 -14.46 -14.69
N ARG A 130 -3.08 -14.48 -13.67
CA ARG A 130 -3.96 -13.35 -13.38
C ARG A 130 -3.14 -12.19 -12.84
N LEU A 131 -3.37 -10.99 -13.36
CA LEU A 131 -2.71 -9.76 -12.89
C LEU A 131 -2.88 -9.55 -11.37
N SER A 132 -4.05 -9.90 -10.82
CA SER A 132 -4.35 -9.76 -9.39
C SER A 132 -3.58 -10.69 -8.47
N SER A 133 -2.90 -11.71 -9.00
CA SER A 133 -2.05 -12.62 -8.20
C SER A 133 -0.56 -12.28 -8.30
N ILE A 134 -0.18 -11.28 -9.09
CA ILE A 134 1.20 -10.83 -9.16
C ILE A 134 1.54 -10.11 -7.86
N ASP A 135 2.58 -10.59 -7.19
CA ASP A 135 3.02 -9.99 -5.94
C ASP A 135 3.96 -8.81 -6.20
N LEU A 136 3.59 -7.64 -5.67
CA LEU A 136 4.33 -6.40 -5.83
C LEU A 136 5.48 -6.30 -4.84
N LEU A 137 5.30 -6.85 -3.64
CA LEU A 137 6.24 -6.62 -2.54
C LEU A 137 7.47 -7.52 -2.67
N ALA A 138 8.61 -7.04 -2.16
CA ALA A 138 9.79 -7.87 -1.99
C ALA A 138 9.60 -8.76 -0.76
N GLU A 139 10.39 -9.82 -0.66
CA GLU A 139 10.30 -10.70 0.49
C GLU A 139 10.60 -9.95 1.80
N ALA A 140 11.63 -9.11 1.82
CA ALA A 140 11.95 -8.27 2.97
C ALA A 140 10.81 -7.30 3.34
N GLU A 141 10.05 -6.79 2.36
CA GLU A 141 8.91 -5.92 2.62
C GLU A 141 7.73 -6.70 3.24
N ARG A 142 7.49 -7.93 2.76
CA ARG A 142 6.51 -8.85 3.36
C ARG A 142 6.88 -9.20 4.79
N GLU A 143 8.12 -9.58 5.03
CA GLU A 143 8.63 -9.92 6.36
C GLU A 143 8.46 -8.74 7.34
N TRP A 144 8.79 -7.52 6.88
CA TRP A 144 8.60 -6.32 7.67
C TRP A 144 7.12 -6.06 7.98
N LEU A 145 6.22 -6.19 6.99
CA LEU A 145 4.77 -6.03 7.20
C LEU A 145 4.20 -7.10 8.13
N ASP A 146 4.66 -8.34 8.01
CA ASP A 146 4.24 -9.45 8.86
C ASP A 146 4.64 -9.19 10.34
N ALA A 147 5.83 -8.66 10.56
CA ALA A 147 6.30 -8.26 11.87
C ALA A 147 5.50 -7.05 12.41
N ALA A 148 5.38 -5.98 11.63
CA ALA A 148 4.66 -4.76 12.03
C ALA A 148 3.17 -5.01 12.29
N GLY A 149 2.56 -5.90 11.50
CA GLY A 149 1.16 -6.31 11.62
C GLY A 149 0.90 -7.34 12.73
N ASN A 150 1.91 -7.75 13.50
CA ASN A 150 1.82 -8.82 14.49
C ASN A 150 1.17 -10.09 13.92
N ARG A 151 1.45 -10.42 12.65
CA ARG A 151 0.77 -11.50 11.92
C ARG A 151 0.89 -12.82 12.67
N ALA A 152 2.06 -13.08 13.26
CA ALA A 152 2.32 -14.24 14.10
C ALA A 152 1.28 -14.44 15.22
N ILE A 153 0.78 -13.37 15.85
CA ILE A 153 -0.26 -13.43 16.89
C ILE A 153 -1.62 -13.76 16.26
N THR A 154 -1.93 -13.14 15.12
CA THR A 154 -3.22 -13.34 14.44
C THR A 154 -3.37 -14.72 13.79
N THR A 155 -2.25 -15.34 13.40
CA THR A 155 -2.22 -16.68 12.80
C THR A 155 -1.86 -17.77 13.80
N ALA A 156 -1.52 -17.41 15.04
CA ALA A 156 -1.27 -18.39 16.08
C ALA A 156 -2.54 -19.23 16.30
N PRO A 157 -2.40 -20.54 16.58
CA PRO A 157 -3.53 -21.34 16.98
C PRO A 157 -4.21 -20.68 18.19
N PRO A 158 -5.55 -20.64 18.25
CA PRO A 158 -6.25 -20.00 19.34
C PRO A 158 -5.80 -20.64 20.65
N MET A 159 -5.29 -19.81 21.56
CA MET A 159 -5.06 -20.23 22.93
C MET A 159 -6.35 -20.84 23.48
N ALA A 160 -6.25 -21.85 24.34
CA ALA A 160 -7.41 -22.42 25.03
C ALA A 160 -8.22 -21.26 25.62
N LEU A 161 -9.43 -21.04 25.10
CA LEU A 161 -10.24 -19.88 25.46
C LEU A 161 -10.75 -20.08 26.88
N VAL A 162 -10.01 -19.56 27.86
CA VAL A 162 -10.48 -19.47 29.24
C VAL A 162 -11.39 -18.26 29.33
N SER A 163 -12.62 -18.46 29.82
CA SER A 163 -13.56 -17.36 30.00
C SER A 163 -13.07 -16.40 31.08
N ILE A 164 -13.38 -15.11 30.94
CA ILE A 164 -13.06 -14.11 31.97
C ILE A 164 -13.59 -14.53 33.36
N PRO A 165 -14.82 -15.07 33.51
CA PRO A 165 -15.27 -15.62 34.79
C PRO A 165 -14.41 -16.76 35.34
N ALA A 166 -13.89 -17.65 34.49
CA ALA A 166 -13.02 -18.75 34.93
C ALA A 166 -11.63 -18.23 35.39
N LEU A 167 -11.04 -17.26 34.68
CA LEU A 167 -9.81 -16.59 35.13
C LEU A 167 -10.04 -15.86 36.47
N PHE A 168 -11.19 -15.19 36.61
CA PHE A 168 -11.55 -14.51 37.85
C PHE A 168 -11.73 -15.50 39.01
N ALA A 169 -12.38 -16.64 38.80
CA ALA A 169 -12.53 -17.68 39.82
C ALA A 169 -11.16 -18.26 40.24
N ALA A 170 -10.23 -18.46 39.30
CA ALA A 170 -8.87 -18.88 39.62
C ALA A 170 -8.13 -17.85 40.49
N GLN A 171 -8.30 -16.55 40.19
CA GLN A 171 -7.73 -15.47 41.01
C GLN A 171 -8.35 -15.42 42.42
N VAL A 172 -9.66 -15.64 42.55
CA VAL A 172 -10.35 -15.73 43.85
C VAL A 172 -9.82 -16.89 44.68
N ALA A 173 -9.54 -18.04 44.05
CA ALA A 173 -8.94 -19.18 44.74
C ALA A 173 -7.50 -18.90 45.18
N CYS A 174 -6.73 -18.17 44.38
CA CYS A 174 -5.33 -17.84 44.69
C CYS A 174 -5.19 -16.80 45.80
N ALA A 175 -6.01 -15.74 45.79
CA ALA A 175 -5.87 -14.61 46.71
C ALA A 175 -7.25 -14.09 47.21
N PRO A 176 -8.01 -14.89 47.98
CA PRO A 176 -9.40 -14.58 48.33
C PRO A 176 -9.54 -13.31 49.19
N GLY A 177 -8.56 -13.04 50.06
CA GLY A 177 -8.56 -11.88 50.96
C GLY A 177 -7.93 -10.61 50.36
N ALA A 178 -7.40 -10.67 49.14
CA ALA A 178 -6.86 -9.48 48.49
C ALA A 178 -8.00 -8.55 48.05
N VAL A 179 -7.78 -7.25 48.16
CA VAL A 179 -8.73 -6.22 47.69
C VAL A 179 -8.81 -6.29 46.15
N ALA A 180 -10.02 -6.46 45.62
CA ALA A 180 -10.30 -6.54 44.18
C ALA A 180 -10.74 -5.19 43.60
N ILE A 181 -11.64 -4.49 44.30
CA ILE A 181 -12.15 -3.19 43.90
C ILE A 181 -12.28 -2.27 45.12
N THR A 182 -12.04 -0.98 44.90
CA THR A 182 -12.22 0.07 45.90
C THR A 182 -13.02 1.20 45.28
N SER A 183 -14.04 1.68 46.01
CA SER A 183 -14.76 2.91 45.68
C SER A 183 -14.94 3.76 46.94
N GLY A 184 -14.32 4.93 46.94
CA GLY A 184 -14.25 5.80 48.12
C GLY A 184 -13.65 5.06 49.31
N GLU A 185 -14.37 5.06 50.43
CA GLU A 185 -13.97 4.37 51.67
C GLU A 185 -14.33 2.88 51.69
N ARG A 186 -15.00 2.36 50.65
CA ARG A 186 -15.43 0.96 50.58
C ARG A 186 -14.49 0.15 49.72
N SER A 187 -14.05 -1.00 50.23
CA SER A 187 -13.27 -1.99 49.49
C SER A 187 -13.98 -3.34 49.51
N PHE A 188 -13.91 -4.06 48.40
CA PHE A 188 -14.35 -5.46 48.31
C PHE A 188 -13.14 -6.33 48.05
N THR A 189 -13.03 -7.43 48.78
CA THR A 189 -12.08 -8.50 48.49
C THR A 189 -12.52 -9.32 47.28
N TYR A 190 -11.59 -10.06 46.67
CA TYR A 190 -11.90 -10.98 45.56
C TYR A 190 -13.02 -11.96 45.93
N ARG A 191 -12.99 -12.52 47.16
CA ARG A 191 -14.04 -13.42 47.65
C ARG A 191 -15.39 -12.74 47.77
N GLU A 192 -15.46 -11.57 48.41
CA GLU A 192 -16.73 -10.84 48.59
C GLU A 192 -17.34 -10.42 47.24
N LEU A 193 -16.49 -9.96 46.32
CA LEU A 193 -16.92 -9.61 44.97
C LEU A 193 -17.47 -10.84 44.24
N TYR A 194 -16.74 -11.97 44.26
CA TYR A 194 -17.15 -13.21 43.62
C TYR A 194 -18.51 -13.70 44.13
N GLU A 195 -18.70 -13.78 45.45
CA GLU A 195 -19.97 -14.20 46.05
C GLU A 195 -21.12 -13.28 45.68
N SER A 196 -20.90 -11.96 45.70
CA SER A 196 -21.91 -10.98 45.30
C SER A 196 -22.30 -11.12 43.83
N THR A 197 -21.31 -11.23 42.94
CA THR A 197 -21.55 -11.41 41.50
C THR A 197 -22.21 -12.75 41.18
N ASN A 198 -21.87 -13.83 41.91
CA ASN A 198 -22.45 -15.14 41.69
C ASN A 198 -23.93 -15.17 42.10
N ARG A 199 -24.30 -14.51 43.21
CA ARG A 199 -25.70 -14.31 43.59
C ARG A 199 -26.49 -13.56 42.52
N LEU A 200 -25.92 -12.47 41.98
CA LEU A 200 -26.56 -11.71 40.91
C LEU A 200 -26.69 -12.54 39.62
N ALA A 201 -25.68 -13.34 39.26
CA ALA A 201 -25.71 -14.21 38.09
C ALA A 201 -26.84 -15.25 38.17
N HIS A 202 -27.04 -15.88 39.33
CA HIS A 202 -28.16 -16.80 39.55
C HIS A 202 -29.52 -16.08 39.41
N LEU A 203 -29.67 -14.88 40.01
CA LEU A 203 -30.90 -14.09 39.88
C LEU A 203 -31.19 -13.71 38.41
N LEU A 204 -30.18 -13.33 37.64
CA LEU A 204 -30.33 -13.03 36.22
C LEU A 204 -30.72 -14.27 35.41
N THR A 205 -30.15 -15.42 35.76
CA THR A 205 -30.48 -16.71 35.13
C THR A 205 -31.95 -17.08 35.39
N GLU A 206 -32.44 -16.91 36.63
CA GLU A 206 -33.85 -17.08 36.99
C GLU A 206 -34.78 -16.12 36.24
N ARG A 207 -34.29 -14.94 35.84
CA ARG A 207 -35.02 -13.94 35.04
C ARG A 207 -34.87 -14.16 33.53
N GLY A 208 -34.29 -15.28 33.09
CA GLY A 208 -34.20 -15.67 31.69
C GLY A 208 -32.93 -15.23 30.96
N ALA A 209 -31.91 -14.72 31.65
CA ALA A 209 -30.61 -14.47 31.03
C ALA A 209 -29.90 -15.79 30.70
N GLY A 210 -29.27 -15.86 29.53
CA GLY A 210 -28.53 -17.03 29.06
C GLY A 210 -27.54 -16.69 27.94
N PRO A 211 -26.77 -17.67 27.44
CA PRO A 211 -25.81 -17.45 26.36
C PRO A 211 -26.45 -16.79 25.14
N GLY A 212 -25.82 -15.73 24.63
CA GLY A 212 -26.32 -14.95 23.49
C GLY A 212 -27.46 -13.96 23.80
N GLN A 213 -27.95 -13.91 25.05
CA GLN A 213 -28.96 -12.94 25.48
C GLN A 213 -28.33 -11.59 25.86
N ARG A 214 -29.14 -10.53 25.82
CA ARG A 214 -28.72 -9.15 26.13
C ARG A 214 -29.37 -8.70 27.44
N VAL A 215 -28.56 -8.19 28.37
CA VAL A 215 -29.02 -7.58 29.62
C VAL A 215 -28.58 -6.11 29.62
N ALA A 216 -29.54 -5.19 29.68
CA ALA A 216 -29.24 -3.76 29.76
C ALA A 216 -28.78 -3.40 31.18
N VAL A 217 -27.63 -2.72 31.28
CA VAL A 217 -27.07 -2.24 32.55
C VAL A 217 -27.18 -0.72 32.59
N VAL A 218 -28.06 -0.21 33.46
CA VAL A 218 -28.25 1.24 33.66
C VAL A 218 -28.02 1.53 35.14
N ILE A 219 -26.76 1.80 35.48
CA ILE A 219 -26.32 2.14 36.83
C ILE A 219 -25.32 3.30 36.75
N PRO A 220 -25.36 4.27 37.67
CA PRO A 220 -24.29 5.26 37.79
C PRO A 220 -22.99 4.56 38.21
N ARG A 221 -21.84 5.19 37.94
CA ARG A 221 -20.56 4.71 38.47
C ARG A 221 -20.58 4.90 39.99
N SER A 222 -20.49 3.78 40.71
CA SER A 222 -20.52 3.70 42.17
C SER A 222 -19.16 3.42 42.76
#